data_AF-A0A1S6ILW7-F1
#
_entry.id   AF-A0A1S6ILW7-F1
#
_cell.length_a   1.000
_cell.length_b   1.000
_cell.length_c   1.000
_cell.angle_alpha   90.00
_cell.angle_beta   90.00
_cell.angle_gamma   90.00
#
_symmetry.space_group_name_H-M   'P 1'
#
loop_
_entity.id
_entity.type
_entity.pdbx_description
1 polymer ?
#
loop_
_entity_poly.entity_id
_entity_poly.type
_entity_poly.pdbx_seq_one_letter_code
_entity_poly.pdbx_strand_id
1 'polypeptide(L)' 'MSEKKDHRKSPRETGGPVVKTGPTAGQNRSRNKDGSWGKKRSDAGKPRK' A
#
# COMPACT_ATOMS: atom_id res chain seq x y z
N MET A 1 -8.05 -15.76 -8.03
CA MET A 1 -7.17 -14.64 -8.42
C MET A 1 -7.62 -13.41 -7.64
N SER A 2 -6.79 -12.85 -6.77
CA SER A 2 -7.16 -11.68 -5.95
C SER A 2 -7.43 -10.47 -6.86
N GLU A 3 -8.62 -9.87 -6.77
CA GLU A 3 -8.97 -8.67 -7.54
C GLU A 3 -7.99 -7.54 -7.26
N LYS A 4 -7.34 -7.04 -8.32
CA LYS A 4 -6.43 -5.91 -8.24
C LYS A 4 -7.24 -4.62 -8.13
N LYS A 5 -7.11 -3.91 -7.01
CA LYS A 5 -7.69 -2.59 -6.79
C LYS A 5 -6.93 -1.54 -7.59
N ASP A 6 -7.66 -0.56 -8.10
CA ASP A 6 -7.06 0.55 -8.85
C ASP A 6 -6.43 1.57 -7.88
N HIS A 7 -5.16 1.89 -8.09
CA HIS A 7 -4.44 2.89 -7.31
C HIS A 7 -4.77 4.34 -7.67
N ARG A 8 -5.53 4.56 -8.76
CA ARG A 8 -6.05 5.87 -9.17
C ARG A 8 -7.35 6.24 -8.47
N LYS A 9 -8.05 5.25 -7.92
CA LYS A 9 -9.28 5.45 -7.15
C LYS A 9 -8.95 5.99 -5.76
N SER A 10 -9.91 6.69 -5.16
CA SER A 10 -9.70 7.29 -3.86
C SER A 10 -9.45 6.20 -2.81
N PRO A 11 -8.53 6.38 -1.84
CA PRO A 11 -8.33 5.44 -0.74
C PRO A 11 -9.61 5.11 0.02
N ARG A 12 -10.60 6.01 0.00
CA ARG A 12 -11.92 5.78 0.59
C ARG A 12 -12.72 4.71 -0.15
N GLU A 13 -12.59 4.62 -1.47
CA GLU A 13 -13.26 3.62 -2.32
C GLU A 13 -12.55 2.27 -2.25
N THR A 14 -11.22 2.29 -2.22
CA THR A 14 -10.41 1.06 -2.20
C THR A 14 -10.26 0.46 -0.80
N GLY A 15 -10.70 1.14 0.26
CA GLY A 15 -10.52 0.73 1.66
C GLY A 15 -9.12 1.00 2.23
N GLY A 16 -8.33 1.86 1.57
CA GLY A 16 -6.99 2.27 1.96
C GLY A 16 -6.06 2.53 0.76
N PRO A 17 -4.87 3.11 0.97
CA PRO A 17 -3.90 3.37 -0.08
C PRO A 17 -3.50 2.06 -0.77
N VAL A 18 -3.55 2.05 -2.11
CA VAL A 18 -3.19 0.86 -2.90
C VAL A 18 -1.72 0.89 -3.29
N VAL A 19 -1.08 -0.27 -3.30
CA VAL A 19 0.30 -0.44 -3.76
C VAL A 19 0.33 -0.34 -5.29
N LYS A 20 1.10 0.61 -5.82
CA LYS A 20 1.23 0.84 -7.27
C LYS A 20 2.12 -0.19 -7.98
N THR A 21 3.19 -0.63 -7.33
CA THR A 21 4.26 -1.44 -7.95
C THR A 21 4.77 -2.53 -7.03
N GLY A 22 5.18 -3.67 -7.59
CA GLY A 22 5.75 -4.80 -6.86
C GLY A 22 4.79 -6.00 -6.73
N PRO A 23 5.16 -7.03 -5.96
CA PRO A 23 4.42 -8.29 -5.88
C PRO A 23 3.01 -8.16 -5.27
N THR A 24 2.77 -7.12 -4.48
CA THR A 24 1.45 -6.80 -3.90
C THR A 24 0.75 -5.64 -4.63
N ALA A 25 1.16 -5.33 -5.86
CA ALA A 25 0.53 -4.27 -6.65
C ALA A 25 -0.96 -4.54 -6.87
N GLY A 26 -1.79 -3.52 -6.64
CA GLY A 26 -3.25 -3.64 -6.66
C GLY A 26 -3.86 -4.08 -5.32
N GLN A 27 -3.08 -4.26 -4.26
CA GLN A 27 -3.61 -4.51 -2.92
C GLN A 27 -3.47 -3.28 -2.02
N ASN A 28 -4.32 -3.17 -0.99
CA ASN A 28 -4.16 -2.12 0.01
C ASN A 28 -2.85 -2.31 0.78
N ARG A 29 -2.23 -1.20 1.18
CA ARG A 29 -1.08 -1.22 2.08
C ARG A 29 -1.49 -1.83 3.42
N SER A 30 -0.52 -2.43 4.11
CA SER A 30 -0.71 -2.90 5.48
C SER A 30 -0.88 -1.69 6.42
N ARG A 31 -1.80 -1.80 7.38
CA ARG A 31 -2.00 -0.80 8.42
C ARG A 31 -1.16 -1.19 9.64
N ASN A 32 -0.44 -0.22 10.20
CA ASN A 32 0.32 -0.38 11.43
C ASN A 32 -0.59 -0.34 12.66
N LYS A 33 -0.08 -0.76 13.83
CA LYS A 33 -0.82 -0.76 15.09
C LYS A 33 -1.22 0.64 15.58
N ASP A 34 -0.50 1.67 15.14
CA ASP A 34 -0.80 3.09 15.39
C ASP A 34 -1.86 3.67 14.42
N GLY A 35 -2.44 2.84 13.55
CA GLY A 35 -3.45 3.24 12.57
C GLY A 35 -2.87 3.89 11.29
N SER A 36 -1.56 4.14 11.26
CA SER A 36 -0.87 4.67 10.08
C SER A 36 -0.72 3.60 9.00
N TRP A 37 -0.68 4.02 7.74
CA TRP A 37 -0.39 3.10 6.64
C TRP A 37 1.12 2.90 6.52
N GLY A 38 1.54 1.67 6.22
CA GLY A 38 2.94 1.38 5.94
C GLY A 38 3.51 2.36 4.91
N LYS A 39 4.59 3.05 5.25
CA LYS A 39 5.26 3.98 4.33
C LYS A 39 5.76 3.21 3.10
N LYS A 40 5.81 3.90 1.96
CA LYS A 40 6.48 3.34 0.78
C LYS A 40 7.92 3.05 1.16
N ARG A 41 8.47 1.93 0.68
CA ARG A 41 9.80 1.46 1.08
C ARG A 41 10.91 2.46 0.75
N SER A 42 10.73 3.28 -0.29
CA SER A 42 11.61 4.41 -0.63
C SER A 42 11.69 5.46 0.48
N ASP A 43 10.54 5.76 1.09
CA ASP A 43 10.37 6.80 2.11
C ASP A 43 10.71 6.32 3.53
N ALA A 44 10.99 5.02 3.70
CA ALA A 44 11.26 4.43 5.00
C ALA A 44 12.68 4.72 5.52
N GLY A 45 13.55 5.34 4.70
CA GLY A 45 14.89 5.82 5.08
C GLY A 45 15.88 4.74 5.53
N LYS A 46 15.49 3.46 5.47
CA LYS A 46 16.29 2.33 5.96
C LYS A 46 16.58 1.39 4.79
N PRO A 47 17.83 1.33 4.30
CA PRO A 47 18.21 0.33 3.32
C PRO A 47 18.02 -1.08 3.89
N ARG A 48 17.74 -2.07 3.03
CA ARG A 48 17.73 -3.48 3.46
C ARG A 48 19.15 -3.82 3.91
N LYS A 49 19.30 -4.31 5.15
CA LYS A 49 20.49 -5.06 5.54
C LYS A 49 20.53 -6.37 4.76
#